data_AF-A0A2E6W9H5-F1
#
_entry.id   AF-A0A2E6W9H5-F1
#
_cell.length_a   1.000
_cell.length_b   1.000
_cell.length_c   1.000
_cell.angle_alpha   90.00
_cell.angle_beta   90.00
_cell.angle_gamma   90.00
#
_symmetry.space_group_name_H-M   'P 1'
#
loop_
_entity.id
_entity.type
_entity.pdbx_description
1 polymer ?
#
loop_
_entity_poly.entity_id
_entity_poly.type
_entity_poly.pdbx_seq_one_letter_code
_entity_poly.pdbx_strand_id
1 'polypeptide(L)'
;MAYGTTTNISYLGTMAAGAMDDGTGFTTGTKELVSLNKAVASSIIQKTSTARQADNVADVNAIDNLGNRDILGSGAFTGTVPSVYTSTVGVGMGMDRLTAHVNLMFGSSPIQMAQTFFISQSLVSNSKQLAPTLSKLNDGVDFGKFSNLDTLEYPADGIFPNFLGEGYPDYQSVVTNGISTFVTSATVQNFQLLASDIGNLGSAFSVQDISNIGNPGQVIGALNDADALTATGVNSVLASINIDPSTIYNLGDPTYNVIMQAVLDAVTTPELIANAQTLLGSNIDDMTSLGDYTNFDKIFKNSKNVITFSSMQEFQKKLQAIELGRIETLAQLSTYVNSVEPVDLPTIGNSSVFVRRNYVDSLIAKFLGGTGIYESITLKDMLGTLGAVDIDVHSANWRTAMTALNNAGELTTLSTHLTQLGSGLAGDFTSGTEPNFLLTDPDGPNITASVESELYPSFQSNKIGQIEADLQALLSRRNVNPDIQTAIDNWDLIFKKVFDEKDFQSRIDMNYDIRTDFSDNSFTFISGLRGTIDEDDKLPIVKGMVDQAVRDGDVGAEYVRAYIKELENKKRADSFDIRWRAEFDQ
;
A
#
# COMPACT_ATOMS: atom_id res chain seq x y z
N MET A 1 -7.87 -8.47 31.43
CA MET A 1 -7.72 -7.14 32.04
C MET A 1 -6.76 -6.36 31.17
N ALA A 2 -7.26 -5.37 30.43
CA ALA A 2 -6.46 -4.53 29.55
C ALA A 2 -5.78 -3.45 30.39
N TYR A 3 -4.45 -3.51 30.55
CA TYR A 3 -3.69 -2.36 30.98
C TYR A 3 -3.62 -1.39 29.79
N GLY A 4 -4.60 -0.50 29.74
CA GLY A 4 -4.56 0.69 28.92
C GLY A 4 -3.37 1.56 29.31
N THR A 5 -2.39 1.62 28.43
CA THR A 5 -1.74 2.85 27.95
C THR A 5 -1.83 4.07 28.90
N THR A 6 -0.89 4.17 29.84
CA THR A 6 -0.46 5.46 30.37
C THR A 6 0.87 5.88 29.72
N THR A 7 0.83 7.10 29.23
CA THR A 7 1.73 7.85 28.34
C THR A 7 3.04 8.29 28.98
N ASN A 8 3.83 7.38 29.58
CA ASN A 8 5.16 7.74 30.05
C ASN A 8 6.19 7.34 28.99
N ILE A 9 6.76 8.35 28.32
CA ILE A 9 7.98 8.18 27.54
C ILE A 9 9.10 7.74 28.50
N SER A 10 9.96 6.83 28.06
CA SER A 10 11.09 6.36 28.89
C SER A 10 12.13 7.46 29.07
N TYR A 11 13.05 7.27 30.02
CA TYR A 11 14.23 8.14 30.15
C TYR A 11 14.99 8.31 28.82
N LEU A 12 15.20 7.21 28.09
CA LEU A 12 15.90 7.23 26.80
C LEU A 12 15.09 8.01 25.76
N GLY A 13 13.76 7.86 25.75
CA GLY A 13 12.89 8.64 24.87
C GLY A 13 12.91 10.13 25.21
N THR A 14 12.93 10.50 26.49
CA THR A 14 13.08 11.92 26.90
C THR A 14 14.41 12.50 26.43
N MET A 15 15.51 11.76 26.59
CA MET A 15 16.83 12.21 26.12
C MET A 15 16.88 12.30 24.60
N ALA A 16 16.25 11.36 23.88
CA ALA A 16 16.15 11.39 22.42
C ALA A 16 15.31 12.59 21.92
N ALA A 17 14.21 12.92 22.60
CA ALA A 17 13.41 14.11 22.31
C ALA A 17 14.19 15.39 22.58
N GLY A 18 14.94 15.45 23.68
CA GLY A 18 15.83 16.58 24.00
C GLY A 18 16.95 16.76 22.98
N ALA A 19 17.60 15.69 22.54
CA ALA A 19 18.60 15.73 21.48
C ALA A 19 18.01 16.26 20.17
N MET A 20 16.83 15.78 19.80
CA MET A 20 16.16 16.27 18.59
C MET A 20 15.77 17.76 18.69
N ASP A 21 15.38 18.23 19.87
CA ASP A 21 15.04 19.64 20.13
C ASP A 21 16.26 20.57 20.10
N ASP A 22 17.41 20.11 20.60
CA ASP A 22 18.66 20.89 20.57
C ASP A 22 19.33 20.96 19.18
N GLY A 23 18.76 20.26 18.19
CA GLY A 23 19.26 20.19 16.82
C GLY A 23 20.20 19.01 16.54
N THR A 24 20.45 18.15 17.53
CA THR A 24 21.27 16.95 17.41
C THR A 24 20.41 15.68 17.26
N GLY A 25 21.03 14.50 17.32
CA GLY A 25 20.34 13.21 17.26
C GLY A 25 20.15 12.64 15.87
N PHE A 26 20.06 13.49 14.85
CA PHE A 26 19.82 13.09 13.47
C PHE A 26 20.71 13.87 12.50
N THR A 27 21.18 13.19 11.48
CA THR A 27 21.89 13.78 10.34
C THR A 27 21.45 13.04 9.08
N THR A 28 21.45 13.71 7.93
CA THR A 28 21.10 13.08 6.66
C THR A 28 22.02 11.90 6.36
N GLY A 29 21.46 10.71 6.11
CA GLY A 29 22.24 9.47 5.91
C GLY A 29 23.20 9.56 4.70
N THR A 30 22.93 10.45 3.75
CA THR A 30 23.72 10.63 2.53
C THR A 30 24.94 11.56 2.69
N LYS A 31 25.12 12.22 3.84
CA LYS A 31 26.16 13.23 4.02
C LYS A 31 27.57 12.72 3.71
N GLU A 32 27.96 11.59 4.29
CA GLU A 32 29.28 10.99 4.05
C GLU A 32 29.41 10.43 2.64
N LEU A 33 28.33 9.85 2.11
CA LEU A 33 28.27 9.26 0.78
C LEU A 33 28.64 10.26 -0.32
N VAL A 34 28.13 11.49 -0.23
CA VAL A 34 28.46 12.57 -1.16
C VAL A 34 29.97 12.85 -1.18
N SER A 35 30.59 12.93 0.00
CA SER A 35 32.03 13.15 0.13
C SER A 35 32.84 11.99 -0.45
N LEU A 36 32.50 10.76 -0.09
CA LEU A 36 33.17 9.55 -0.59
C LEU A 36 33.07 9.43 -2.10
N ASN A 37 31.93 9.77 -2.69
CA ASN A 37 31.76 9.71 -4.13
C ASN A 37 32.56 10.78 -4.88
N LYS A 38 32.70 11.98 -4.32
CA LYS A 38 33.56 13.02 -4.90
C LYS A 38 35.04 12.64 -4.86
N ALA A 39 35.47 11.89 -3.85
CA ALA A 39 36.87 11.52 -3.64
C ALA A 39 37.37 10.28 -4.41
N VAL A 40 36.47 9.41 -4.91
CA VAL A 40 36.87 8.13 -5.53
C VAL A 40 37.49 8.31 -6.92
N ALA A 41 38.26 7.31 -7.36
CA ALA A 41 38.75 7.15 -8.74
C ALA A 41 39.45 8.39 -9.29
N SER A 42 40.53 8.79 -8.61
CA SER A 42 41.29 10.01 -8.93
C SER A 42 40.44 11.29 -8.87
N SER A 43 39.37 11.26 -8.07
CA SER A 43 38.46 12.38 -7.82
C SER A 43 37.83 12.94 -9.10
N ILE A 44 37.45 12.07 -10.05
CA ILE A 44 36.90 12.48 -11.36
C ILE A 44 35.63 13.32 -11.23
N ILE A 45 34.73 12.97 -10.31
CA ILE A 45 33.55 13.80 -10.00
C ILE A 45 33.98 15.16 -9.46
N GLN A 46 34.95 15.19 -8.53
CA GLN A 46 35.45 16.45 -7.97
C GLN A 46 36.12 17.32 -9.04
N LYS A 47 36.86 16.74 -9.99
CA LYS A 47 37.49 17.48 -11.10
C LYS A 47 36.46 18.15 -11.99
N THR A 48 35.40 17.42 -12.35
CA THR A 48 34.28 18.00 -13.11
C THR A 48 33.59 19.11 -12.32
N SER A 49 33.39 18.91 -11.01
CA SER A 49 32.83 19.93 -10.11
C SER A 49 33.71 21.17 -9.98
N THR A 50 35.03 21.00 -9.92
CA THR A 50 36.00 22.10 -9.93
C THR A 50 35.97 22.87 -11.25
N ALA A 51 35.91 22.17 -12.38
CA ALA A 51 35.77 22.82 -13.69
C ALA A 51 34.48 23.65 -13.79
N ARG A 52 33.36 23.11 -13.28
CA ARG A 52 32.07 23.82 -13.22
C ARG A 52 32.13 25.12 -12.40
N GLN A 53 32.98 25.18 -11.39
CA GLN A 53 33.09 26.31 -10.44
C GLN A 53 34.18 27.32 -10.83
N ALA A 54 34.88 27.11 -11.95
CA ALA A 54 35.95 27.99 -12.37
C ALA A 54 35.42 29.36 -12.85
N ASP A 55 36.22 30.41 -12.67
CA ASP A 55 35.81 31.79 -12.91
C ASP A 55 35.45 32.09 -14.37
N ASN A 56 36.08 31.40 -15.32
CA ASN A 56 35.91 31.66 -16.76
C ASN A 56 35.03 30.62 -17.48
N VAL A 57 34.13 29.93 -16.77
CA VAL A 57 33.16 29.02 -17.39
C VAL A 57 32.25 29.81 -18.34
N ALA A 58 32.30 29.49 -19.64
CA ALA A 58 31.49 30.15 -20.66
C ALA A 58 30.05 29.61 -20.69
N ASP A 59 29.86 28.31 -20.45
CA ASP A 59 28.54 27.67 -20.38
C ASP A 59 28.50 26.61 -19.27
N VAL A 60 27.93 26.95 -18.11
CA VAL A 60 27.79 26.02 -16.98
C VAL A 60 26.91 24.83 -17.34
N ASN A 61 25.89 25.01 -18.19
CA ASN A 61 24.97 23.93 -18.57
C ASN A 61 25.66 22.85 -19.41
N ALA A 62 26.67 23.23 -20.20
CA ALA A 62 27.46 22.26 -20.96
C ALA A 62 28.24 21.31 -20.03
N ILE A 63 28.73 21.80 -18.90
CA ILE A 63 29.40 20.98 -17.88
C ILE A 63 28.39 20.17 -17.06
N ASP A 64 27.23 20.75 -16.73
CA ASP A 64 26.14 20.06 -15.99
C ASP A 64 25.55 18.88 -16.76
N ASN A 65 25.70 18.85 -18.09
CA ASN A 65 25.23 17.78 -18.97
C ASN A 65 26.35 16.88 -19.52
N LEU A 66 27.61 17.13 -19.12
CA LEU A 66 28.77 16.42 -19.64
C LEU A 66 28.67 14.91 -19.40
N GLY A 67 28.54 14.14 -20.48
CA GLY A 67 28.46 12.67 -20.39
C GLY A 67 27.13 12.11 -19.89
N ASN A 68 26.08 12.92 -19.73
CA ASN A 68 24.81 12.49 -19.13
C ASN A 68 23.96 11.53 -19.99
N ARG A 69 24.31 11.36 -21.25
CA ARG A 69 23.61 10.48 -22.20
C ARG A 69 24.04 9.03 -21.97
N ASP A 70 23.15 8.08 -22.20
CA ASP A 70 23.46 6.63 -22.11
C ASP A 70 24.65 6.22 -22.99
N ILE A 71 24.72 6.78 -24.21
CA ILE A 71 25.85 6.56 -25.13
C ILE A 71 27.18 7.18 -24.65
N LEU A 72 27.18 7.93 -23.56
CA LEU A 72 28.34 8.54 -22.89
C LEU A 72 28.50 8.08 -21.42
N GLY A 73 27.68 7.14 -20.96
CA GLY A 73 27.81 6.50 -19.66
C GLY A 73 26.91 7.09 -18.57
N SER A 74 25.84 7.79 -18.97
CA SER A 74 24.79 8.31 -18.07
C SER A 74 25.32 9.21 -16.94
N GLY A 75 26.46 9.87 -17.14
CA GLY A 75 27.08 10.73 -16.14
C GLY A 75 27.87 9.99 -15.05
N ALA A 76 27.95 8.65 -15.08
CA ALA A 76 28.64 7.86 -14.07
C ALA A 76 30.15 8.18 -13.95
N PHE A 77 30.75 8.70 -15.02
CA PHE A 77 32.17 9.03 -15.11
C PHE A 77 32.46 10.53 -15.10
N THR A 78 31.44 11.36 -14.92
CA THR A 78 31.57 12.83 -14.86
C THR A 78 30.89 13.39 -13.62
N GLY A 79 30.00 12.62 -12.98
CA GLY A 79 29.22 13.05 -11.83
C GLY A 79 27.96 13.82 -12.20
N THR A 80 27.55 13.85 -13.47
CA THR A 80 26.32 14.49 -13.92
C THR A 80 25.10 13.59 -13.70
N VAL A 81 23.90 14.18 -13.69
CA VAL A 81 22.65 13.42 -13.59
C VAL A 81 22.37 12.72 -14.93
N PRO A 82 21.98 11.43 -14.94
CA PRO A 82 21.54 10.76 -16.15
C PRO A 82 20.42 11.52 -16.87
N SER A 83 20.49 11.64 -18.19
CA SER A 83 19.50 12.42 -18.97
C SER A 83 18.06 11.91 -18.81
N VAL A 84 17.91 10.62 -18.54
CA VAL A 84 16.61 9.95 -18.34
C VAL A 84 15.98 10.26 -16.98
N TYR A 85 16.78 10.70 -15.99
CA TYR A 85 16.35 10.98 -14.61
C TYR A 85 16.59 12.45 -14.23
N THR A 86 16.52 13.36 -15.21
CA THR A 86 16.76 14.78 -14.96
C THR A 86 15.63 15.36 -14.09
N SER A 87 15.76 15.17 -12.78
CA SER A 87 14.86 15.66 -11.75
C SER A 87 14.82 17.19 -11.75
N THR A 88 13.68 17.79 -11.39
CA THR A 88 13.51 19.23 -11.17
C THR A 88 14.17 19.75 -9.88
N VAL A 89 14.84 18.88 -9.12
CA VAL A 89 15.38 19.23 -7.79
C VAL A 89 16.81 19.74 -7.86
N GLY A 90 16.97 20.99 -7.45
CA GLY A 90 18.27 21.63 -7.41
C GLY A 90 18.83 21.91 -8.81
N VAL A 91 19.99 22.54 -8.82
CA VAL A 91 20.75 22.86 -10.03
C VAL A 91 22.15 22.26 -9.88
N GLY A 92 22.83 22.05 -11.01
CA GLY A 92 24.18 21.50 -11.00
C GLY A 92 24.26 19.99 -11.20
N MET A 93 25.36 19.43 -10.70
CA MET A 93 25.77 18.05 -10.87
C MET A 93 25.01 17.08 -9.96
N GLY A 94 25.15 15.78 -10.20
CA GLY A 94 24.37 14.74 -9.53
C GLY A 94 24.46 14.77 -8.00
N MET A 95 25.67 14.83 -7.44
CA MET A 95 25.83 14.88 -5.98
C MET A 95 25.30 16.19 -5.36
N ASP A 96 25.32 17.29 -6.12
CA ASP A 96 24.78 18.58 -5.66
C ASP A 96 23.25 18.51 -5.65
N ARG A 97 22.63 17.85 -6.64
CA ARG A 97 21.18 17.61 -6.66
C ARG A 97 20.71 16.63 -5.59
N LEU A 98 21.45 15.54 -5.34
CA LEU A 98 21.18 14.63 -4.22
C LEU A 98 21.21 15.40 -2.89
N THR A 99 22.24 16.22 -2.69
CA THR A 99 22.36 17.07 -1.51
C THR A 99 21.19 18.04 -1.39
N ALA A 100 20.82 18.73 -2.47
CA ALA A 100 19.68 19.65 -2.48
C ALA A 100 18.35 18.94 -2.15
N HIS A 101 18.15 17.75 -2.71
CA HIS A 101 16.95 16.94 -2.45
C HIS A 101 16.82 16.55 -0.99
N VAL A 102 17.91 15.99 -0.43
CA VAL A 102 17.92 15.51 0.95
C VAL A 102 17.86 16.68 1.93
N ASN A 103 18.53 17.80 1.65
CA ASN A 103 18.43 19.02 2.47
C ASN A 103 17.01 19.62 2.46
N LEU A 104 16.31 19.57 1.32
CA LEU A 104 14.92 20.02 1.28
C LEU A 104 14.04 19.18 2.23
N MET A 105 14.19 17.86 2.19
CA MET A 105 13.44 16.95 3.08
C MET A 105 13.82 17.08 4.55
N PHE A 106 15.11 17.21 4.84
CA PHE A 106 15.60 17.36 6.22
C PHE A 106 15.25 18.74 6.80
N GLY A 107 15.32 19.81 6.00
CA GLY A 107 15.19 21.19 6.48
C GLY A 107 16.44 21.67 7.20
N SER A 108 16.30 22.68 8.06
CA SER A 108 17.41 23.24 8.85
C SER A 108 17.60 22.59 10.23
N SER A 109 16.68 21.70 10.64
CA SER A 109 16.70 21.06 11.96
C SER A 109 16.02 19.68 11.91
N PRO A 110 16.34 18.77 12.85
CA PRO A 110 15.59 17.54 13.04
C PRO A 110 14.08 17.76 13.23
N ILE A 111 13.66 18.90 13.81
CA ILE A 111 12.24 19.26 13.97
C ILE A 111 11.54 19.43 12.62
N GLN A 112 12.19 20.08 11.65
CA GLN A 112 11.65 20.22 10.29
C GLN A 112 11.62 18.88 9.55
N MET A 113 12.61 18.02 9.79
CA MET A 113 12.63 16.66 9.28
C MET A 113 11.43 15.85 9.78
N ALA A 114 11.10 15.94 11.07
CA ALA A 114 9.94 15.22 11.62
C ALA A 114 8.60 15.66 10.99
N GLN A 115 8.45 16.94 10.66
CA GLN A 115 7.27 17.41 9.93
C GLN A 115 7.18 16.79 8.53
N THR A 116 8.32 16.62 7.84
CA THR A 116 8.37 15.89 6.57
C THR A 116 7.89 14.44 6.73
N PHE A 117 8.25 13.78 7.84
CA PHE A 117 7.74 12.44 8.17
C PHE A 117 6.23 12.45 8.42
N PHE A 118 5.70 13.40 9.21
CA PHE A 118 4.27 13.47 9.50
C PHE A 118 3.43 13.68 8.23
N ILE A 119 3.88 14.56 7.34
CA ILE A 119 3.19 14.84 6.07
C ILE A 119 3.25 13.60 5.15
N SER A 120 4.42 12.97 5.02
CA SER A 120 4.57 11.76 4.20
C SER A 120 3.74 10.59 4.73
N GLN A 121 3.67 10.43 6.06
CA GLN A 121 2.86 9.40 6.70
C GLN A 121 1.38 9.55 6.35
N SER A 122 0.87 10.78 6.14
CA SER A 122 -0.52 10.98 5.73
C SER A 122 -0.81 10.34 4.36
N LEU A 123 0.05 10.56 3.36
CA LEU A 123 -0.11 9.94 2.04
C LEU A 123 0.05 8.42 2.11
N VAL A 124 1.09 7.95 2.82
CA VAL A 124 1.39 6.53 3.00
C VAL A 124 0.23 5.79 3.68
N SER A 125 -0.33 6.33 4.77
CA SER A 125 -1.48 5.73 5.46
C SER A 125 -2.72 5.67 4.58
N ASN A 126 -3.01 6.75 3.84
CA ASN A 126 -4.14 6.77 2.89
C ASN A 126 -3.92 5.77 1.74
N SER A 127 -2.71 5.71 1.20
CA SER A 127 -2.35 4.75 0.15
C SER A 127 -2.54 3.32 0.63
N LYS A 128 -1.97 2.96 1.78
CA LYS A 128 -2.12 1.64 2.40
C LYS A 128 -3.57 1.23 2.63
N GLN A 129 -4.42 2.17 3.05
CA GLN A 129 -5.85 1.93 3.25
C GLN A 129 -6.59 1.68 1.93
N LEU A 130 -6.26 2.44 0.88
CA LEU A 130 -6.94 2.38 -0.41
C LEU A 130 -6.40 1.27 -1.33
N ALA A 131 -5.14 0.88 -1.17
CA ALA A 131 -4.42 0.05 -2.12
C ALA A 131 -5.07 -1.31 -2.42
N PRO A 132 -5.58 -2.09 -1.43
CA PRO A 132 -6.22 -3.37 -1.72
C PRO A 132 -7.42 -3.24 -2.66
N THR A 133 -8.18 -2.15 -2.54
CA THR A 133 -9.36 -1.89 -3.37
C THR A 133 -8.95 -1.32 -4.73
N LEU A 134 -8.07 -0.33 -4.75
CA LEU A 134 -7.61 0.29 -5.99
C LEU A 134 -6.85 -0.70 -6.89
N SER A 135 -6.03 -1.59 -6.33
CA SER A 135 -5.33 -2.64 -7.08
C SER A 135 -6.32 -3.59 -7.76
N LYS A 136 -7.34 -4.09 -7.04
CA LYS A 136 -8.40 -4.92 -7.64
C LYS A 136 -9.15 -4.20 -8.76
N LEU A 137 -9.45 -2.91 -8.57
CA LEU A 137 -10.09 -2.09 -9.60
C LEU A 137 -9.16 -1.87 -10.81
N ASN A 138 -7.85 -1.74 -10.59
CA ASN A 138 -6.86 -1.57 -11.65
C ASN A 138 -6.80 -2.82 -12.54
N ASP A 139 -6.72 -4.00 -11.92
CA ASP A 139 -6.63 -5.32 -12.55
C ASP A 139 -7.87 -5.69 -13.37
N GLY A 140 -8.90 -4.84 -13.37
CA GLY A 140 -10.11 -5.07 -14.13
C GLY A 140 -10.95 -6.17 -13.53
N VAL A 141 -10.96 -6.29 -12.20
CA VAL A 141 -12.03 -7.03 -11.50
C VAL A 141 -13.33 -6.28 -11.78
N ASP A 142 -13.95 -6.63 -12.91
CA ASP A 142 -15.27 -6.18 -13.27
C ASP A 142 -16.24 -6.68 -12.19
N PHE A 143 -17.03 -5.77 -11.66
CA PHE A 143 -18.24 -6.16 -10.96
C PHE A 143 -19.15 -6.86 -11.98
N GLY A 144 -19.14 -8.18 -11.94
CA GLY A 144 -19.96 -9.02 -12.81
C GLY A 144 -19.17 -9.71 -13.92
N LYS A 145 -19.08 -11.04 -13.76
CA LYS A 145 -18.86 -12.08 -14.77
C LYS A 145 -17.42 -12.56 -15.01
N PHE A 146 -17.16 -13.81 -14.64
CA PHE A 146 -16.18 -14.65 -15.32
C PHE A 146 -16.77 -15.17 -16.63
N SER A 147 -15.97 -15.23 -17.68
CA SER A 147 -16.37 -15.81 -18.97
C SER A 147 -16.48 -17.34 -18.96
N ASN A 148 -16.08 -18.02 -17.88
CA ASN A 148 -15.94 -19.48 -17.82
C ASN A 148 -16.81 -20.05 -16.69
N LEU A 149 -18.09 -20.26 -16.98
CA LEU A 149 -19.16 -20.60 -16.03
C LEU A 149 -19.51 -22.11 -16.08
N ASP A 150 -18.51 -22.99 -16.24
CA ASP A 150 -18.76 -24.42 -16.51
C ASP A 150 -18.44 -25.38 -15.35
N THR A 151 -17.89 -24.92 -14.21
CA THR A 151 -17.40 -25.87 -13.18
C THR A 151 -18.30 -26.11 -11.97
N LEU A 152 -19.26 -25.22 -11.62
CA LEU A 152 -20.26 -25.44 -10.55
C LEU A 152 -19.70 -26.03 -9.21
N GLU A 153 -18.39 -25.91 -8.94
CA GLU A 153 -17.77 -26.43 -7.71
C GLU A 153 -17.65 -25.31 -6.67
N TYR A 154 -18.22 -25.57 -5.50
CA TYR A 154 -18.11 -24.72 -4.32
C TYR A 154 -16.69 -24.78 -3.72
N PRO A 155 -16.14 -23.67 -3.20
CA PRO A 155 -14.96 -23.71 -2.34
C PRO A 155 -15.28 -24.49 -1.05
N ALA A 156 -14.40 -25.43 -0.67
CA ALA A 156 -14.61 -26.33 0.46
C ALA A 156 -14.75 -25.62 1.83
N ASP A 157 -14.39 -24.34 1.91
CA ASP A 157 -14.28 -23.59 3.17
C ASP A 157 -15.34 -22.48 3.31
N GLY A 158 -16.30 -22.37 2.38
CA GLY A 158 -17.30 -21.29 2.39
C GLY A 158 -16.75 -19.88 2.11
N ILE A 159 -15.44 -19.76 1.88
CA ILE A 159 -14.79 -18.53 1.45
C ILE A 159 -14.91 -18.45 -0.07
N PHE A 160 -15.89 -17.68 -0.52
CA PHE A 160 -16.01 -17.34 -1.93
C PHE A 160 -14.78 -16.51 -2.34
N PRO A 161 -14.04 -16.89 -3.40
CA PRO A 161 -13.08 -15.97 -4.00
C PRO A 161 -13.83 -14.70 -4.38
N ASN A 162 -13.24 -13.52 -4.15
CA ASN A 162 -13.83 -12.17 -4.27
C ASN A 162 -14.60 -11.93 -5.60
N PHE A 163 -15.77 -12.52 -5.76
CA PHE A 163 -16.61 -12.49 -6.95
C PHE A 163 -18.01 -12.10 -6.54
N LEU A 164 -18.47 -10.97 -7.04
CA LEU A 164 -19.83 -10.48 -6.81
C LEU A 164 -20.90 -11.20 -7.66
N GLY A 165 -20.54 -12.29 -8.36
CA GLY A 165 -21.47 -13.25 -8.97
C GLY A 165 -22.63 -12.67 -9.81
N GLU A 166 -23.67 -13.48 -10.02
CA GLU A 166 -24.99 -13.05 -10.51
C GLU A 166 -25.87 -12.45 -9.38
N GLY A 167 -25.36 -12.40 -8.14
CA GLY A 167 -26.11 -11.99 -6.93
C GLY A 167 -26.34 -10.49 -6.77
N TYR A 168 -25.62 -9.65 -7.53
CA TYR A 168 -25.63 -8.19 -7.39
C TYR A 168 -25.89 -7.48 -8.73
N PRO A 169 -27.14 -7.48 -9.24
CA PRO A 169 -27.46 -6.96 -10.57
C PRO A 169 -27.28 -5.44 -10.73
N ASP A 170 -27.30 -4.69 -9.63
CA ASP A 170 -27.24 -3.22 -9.62
C ASP A 170 -26.64 -2.67 -8.32
N TYR A 171 -26.46 -1.34 -8.28
CA TYR A 171 -25.97 -0.64 -7.09
C TYR A 171 -26.88 -0.78 -5.88
N GLN A 172 -28.20 -0.88 -6.09
CA GLN A 172 -29.15 -1.08 -4.99
C GLN A 172 -28.89 -2.42 -4.29
N SER A 173 -28.58 -3.46 -5.06
CA SER A 173 -28.22 -4.79 -4.60
C SER A 173 -26.90 -4.76 -3.84
N VAL A 174 -25.87 -4.07 -4.36
CA VAL A 174 -24.57 -3.96 -3.67
C VAL A 174 -24.74 -3.26 -2.33
N VAL A 175 -25.46 -2.13 -2.28
CA VAL A 175 -25.68 -1.37 -1.04
C VAL A 175 -26.50 -2.16 -0.01
N THR A 176 -27.38 -3.05 -0.47
CA THR A 176 -28.26 -3.86 0.41
C THR A 176 -27.75 -5.28 0.62
N ASN A 177 -26.51 -5.61 0.23
CA ASN A 177 -25.96 -6.96 0.33
C ASN A 177 -26.89 -8.04 -0.30
N GLY A 178 -27.55 -7.68 -1.40
CA GLY A 178 -28.42 -8.56 -2.18
C GLY A 178 -29.84 -8.69 -1.65
N ILE A 179 -30.18 -8.11 -0.49
CA ILE A 179 -31.54 -8.17 0.10
C ILE A 179 -32.58 -7.53 -0.83
N SER A 180 -32.24 -6.46 -1.55
CA SER A 180 -33.13 -5.88 -2.57
C SER A 180 -33.52 -6.87 -3.68
N THR A 181 -32.72 -7.90 -3.95
CA THR A 181 -33.05 -8.91 -4.97
C THR A 181 -34.19 -9.84 -4.56
N PHE A 182 -34.57 -9.87 -3.28
CA PHE A 182 -35.69 -10.68 -2.79
C PHE A 182 -37.05 -10.02 -3.04
N VAL A 183 -37.08 -8.72 -3.35
CA VAL A 183 -38.31 -7.94 -3.50
C VAL A 183 -38.38 -7.23 -4.86
N THR A 184 -39.58 -7.03 -5.35
CA THR A 184 -39.90 -6.39 -6.64
C THR A 184 -39.58 -4.90 -6.64
N SER A 185 -39.53 -4.27 -5.46
CA SER A 185 -39.08 -2.89 -5.26
C SER A 185 -38.43 -2.78 -3.89
N ALA A 186 -37.21 -2.25 -3.85
CA ALA A 186 -36.45 -2.09 -2.62
C ALA A 186 -37.02 -0.93 -1.79
N THR A 187 -37.97 -1.23 -0.90
CA THR A 187 -38.57 -0.27 0.04
C THR A 187 -38.51 -0.83 1.44
N VAL A 188 -38.43 0.05 2.45
CA VAL A 188 -38.48 -0.35 3.87
C VAL A 188 -39.71 -1.19 4.16
N GLN A 189 -40.86 -0.83 3.58
CA GLN A 189 -42.11 -1.56 3.75
C GLN A 189 -42.02 -2.99 3.18
N ASN A 190 -41.43 -3.17 1.99
CA ASN A 190 -41.32 -4.50 1.39
C ASN A 190 -40.34 -5.40 2.16
N PHE A 191 -39.25 -4.82 2.67
CA PHE A 191 -38.33 -5.54 3.56
C PHE A 191 -38.97 -5.93 4.88
N GLN A 192 -39.78 -5.06 5.49
CA GLN A 192 -40.55 -5.36 6.70
C GLN A 192 -41.52 -6.52 6.48
N LEU A 193 -42.23 -6.56 5.35
CA LEU A 193 -43.13 -7.66 5.02
C LEU A 193 -42.37 -8.99 4.87
N LEU A 194 -41.25 -8.99 4.15
CA LEU A 194 -40.40 -10.18 4.00
C LEU A 194 -39.80 -10.63 5.34
N ALA A 195 -39.28 -9.69 6.14
CA ALA A 195 -38.74 -9.97 7.45
C ALA A 195 -39.79 -10.56 8.40
N SER A 196 -41.04 -10.07 8.34
CA SER A 196 -42.13 -10.62 9.14
C SER A 196 -42.39 -12.09 8.80
N ASP A 197 -42.44 -12.44 7.52
CA ASP A 197 -42.65 -13.84 7.09
C ASP A 197 -41.48 -14.74 7.50
N ILE A 198 -40.23 -14.27 7.34
CA ILE A 198 -39.05 -15.00 7.80
C ILE A 198 -39.07 -15.17 9.33
N GLY A 199 -39.47 -14.14 10.07
CA GLY A 199 -39.58 -14.19 11.53
C GLY A 199 -40.65 -15.16 12.00
N ASN A 200 -41.77 -15.24 11.27
CA ASN A 200 -42.88 -16.16 11.57
C ASN A 200 -42.51 -17.64 11.47
N LEU A 201 -41.39 -17.99 10.82
CA LEU A 201 -40.89 -19.37 10.78
C LEU A 201 -40.23 -19.81 12.09
N GLY A 202 -39.88 -18.89 12.99
CA GLY A 202 -39.24 -19.23 14.27
C GLY A 202 -37.95 -20.03 14.09
N SER A 203 -37.81 -21.13 14.82
CA SER A 203 -36.68 -22.06 14.72
C SER A 203 -36.93 -23.26 13.80
N ALA A 204 -37.97 -23.24 12.96
CA ALA A 204 -38.35 -24.38 12.12
C ALA A 204 -37.28 -24.77 11.08
N PHE A 205 -36.40 -23.84 10.68
CA PHE A 205 -35.29 -24.09 9.76
C PHE A 205 -34.00 -23.45 10.25
N SER A 206 -32.87 -23.97 9.78
CA SER A 206 -31.54 -23.47 10.11
C SER A 206 -30.88 -22.79 8.91
N VAL A 207 -30.41 -21.55 9.10
CA VAL A 207 -29.60 -20.84 8.08
C VAL A 207 -28.15 -21.29 8.07
N GLN A 208 -27.71 -22.12 9.02
CA GLN A 208 -26.42 -22.80 8.94
C GLN A 208 -26.44 -23.93 7.90
N ASP A 209 -27.63 -24.43 7.56
CA ASP A 209 -27.83 -25.44 6.52
C ASP A 209 -28.79 -24.90 5.45
N ILE A 210 -28.37 -23.83 4.77
CA ILE A 210 -29.11 -23.20 3.68
C ILE A 210 -29.42 -24.24 2.58
N SER A 211 -28.55 -25.23 2.39
CA SER A 211 -28.72 -26.29 1.37
C SER A 211 -29.97 -27.14 1.56
N ASN A 212 -30.56 -27.14 2.75
CA ASN A 212 -31.78 -27.89 3.07
C ASN A 212 -32.91 -27.02 3.66
N ILE A 213 -32.80 -25.67 3.59
CA ILE A 213 -33.90 -24.78 3.99
C ILE A 213 -35.17 -25.11 3.19
N GLY A 214 -36.29 -25.25 3.90
CA GLY A 214 -37.58 -25.64 3.30
C GLY A 214 -37.80 -27.16 3.23
N ASN A 215 -36.82 -27.97 3.63
CA ASN A 215 -36.99 -29.43 3.68
C ASN A 215 -37.76 -29.83 4.96
N PRO A 216 -38.77 -30.71 4.85
CA PRO A 216 -39.61 -31.12 5.99
C PRO A 216 -38.82 -31.83 7.10
N GLY A 217 -37.71 -32.49 6.76
CA GLY A 217 -36.82 -33.10 7.75
C GLY A 217 -36.22 -32.09 8.74
N GLN A 218 -35.96 -30.84 8.32
CA GLN A 218 -35.46 -29.79 9.25
C GLN A 218 -36.51 -29.40 10.28
N VAL A 219 -37.80 -29.39 9.92
CA VAL A 219 -38.89 -29.09 10.86
C VAL A 219 -38.99 -30.17 11.93
N ILE A 220 -38.90 -31.44 11.54
CA ILE A 220 -38.91 -32.56 12.50
C ILE A 220 -37.66 -32.53 13.38
N GLY A 221 -36.49 -32.22 12.80
CA GLY A 221 -35.25 -32.02 13.56
C GLY A 221 -35.39 -30.89 14.58
N ALA A 222 -35.92 -29.74 14.20
CA ALA A 222 -36.17 -28.62 15.09
C ALA A 222 -37.15 -28.96 16.22
N LEU A 223 -38.21 -29.74 15.92
CA LEU A 223 -39.12 -30.26 16.94
C LEU A 223 -38.45 -31.27 17.87
N ASN A 224 -37.51 -32.08 17.37
CA ASN A 224 -36.73 -32.97 18.22
C ASN A 224 -35.80 -32.20 19.16
N ASP A 225 -35.08 -31.20 18.63
CA ASP A 225 -34.16 -30.37 19.41
C ASP A 225 -34.87 -29.51 20.46
N ALA A 226 -36.15 -29.17 20.22
CA ALA A 226 -37.01 -28.48 21.17
C ALA A 226 -37.77 -29.42 22.14
N ASP A 227 -37.43 -30.72 22.19
CA ASP A 227 -38.12 -31.75 22.98
C ASP A 227 -39.65 -31.83 22.70
N ALA A 228 -40.06 -31.46 21.48
CA ALA A 228 -41.45 -31.22 21.10
C ALA A 228 -42.13 -32.41 20.41
N LEU A 229 -41.41 -33.49 20.07
CA LEU A 229 -41.97 -34.60 19.27
C LEU A 229 -43.20 -35.27 19.90
N THR A 230 -43.24 -35.36 21.23
CA THR A 230 -44.40 -35.92 21.95
C THR A 230 -45.55 -34.92 22.01
N ALA A 231 -45.24 -33.64 22.28
CA ALA A 231 -46.24 -32.57 22.39
C ALA A 231 -46.95 -32.26 21.06
N THR A 232 -46.31 -32.63 19.94
CA THR A 232 -46.79 -32.44 18.58
C THR A 232 -47.34 -33.72 17.95
N GLY A 233 -47.25 -34.87 18.62
CA GLY A 233 -47.69 -36.17 18.11
C GLY A 233 -46.84 -36.74 16.96
N VAL A 234 -45.78 -36.05 16.55
CA VAL A 234 -44.87 -36.47 15.46
C VAL A 234 -44.19 -37.80 15.79
N ASN A 235 -43.85 -38.06 17.06
CA ASN A 235 -43.26 -39.33 17.50
C ASN A 235 -44.15 -40.55 17.18
N SER A 236 -45.47 -40.41 17.33
CA SER A 236 -46.43 -41.49 17.10
C SER A 236 -46.54 -41.83 15.61
N VAL A 237 -46.48 -40.80 14.76
CA VAL A 237 -46.49 -40.95 13.30
C VAL A 237 -45.18 -41.57 12.83
N LEU A 238 -44.03 -41.08 13.30
CA LEU A 238 -42.71 -41.65 12.99
C LEU A 238 -42.58 -43.12 13.43
N ALA A 239 -43.08 -43.45 14.62
CA ALA A 239 -43.10 -44.82 15.12
C ALA A 239 -43.95 -45.76 14.26
N SER A 240 -45.07 -45.28 13.71
CA SER A 240 -45.95 -46.08 12.84
C SER A 240 -45.29 -46.51 11.52
N ILE A 241 -44.24 -45.81 11.11
CA ILE A 241 -43.43 -46.10 9.91
C ILE A 241 -42.00 -46.55 10.27
N ASN A 242 -41.73 -46.84 11.54
CA ASN A 242 -40.46 -47.36 12.06
C ASN A 242 -39.24 -46.46 11.75
N ILE A 243 -39.40 -45.14 11.84
CA ILE A 243 -38.31 -44.15 11.71
C ILE A 243 -37.92 -43.63 13.09
N ASP A 244 -36.62 -43.66 13.39
CA ASP A 244 -36.06 -43.08 14.62
C ASP A 244 -35.80 -41.57 14.42
N PRO A 245 -36.46 -40.69 15.19
CA PRO A 245 -36.27 -39.24 15.08
C PRO A 245 -34.82 -38.78 15.32
N SER A 246 -34.02 -39.54 16.07
CA SER A 246 -32.61 -39.25 16.33
C SER A 246 -31.70 -39.55 15.12
N THR A 247 -32.25 -40.10 14.04
CA THR A 247 -31.51 -40.51 12.83
C THR A 247 -31.83 -39.71 11.57
N ILE A 248 -32.54 -38.58 11.71
CA ILE A 248 -32.91 -37.69 10.60
C ILE A 248 -31.67 -36.92 10.11
N TYR A 249 -30.82 -37.58 9.32
CA TYR A 249 -29.59 -37.00 8.76
C TYR A 249 -29.60 -36.88 7.22
N ASN A 250 -30.56 -37.51 6.53
CA ASN A 250 -30.60 -37.53 5.06
C ASN A 250 -31.50 -36.41 4.48
N LEU A 251 -31.24 -35.17 4.91
CA LEU A 251 -32.04 -34.00 4.52
C LEU A 251 -31.97 -33.66 3.02
N GLY A 252 -30.94 -34.16 2.32
CA GLY A 252 -30.73 -33.93 0.89
C GLY A 252 -31.41 -34.94 -0.05
N ASP A 253 -32.02 -36.02 0.47
CA ASP A 253 -32.68 -37.04 -0.36
C ASP A 253 -34.15 -36.67 -0.64
N PRO A 254 -34.53 -36.44 -1.92
CA PRO A 254 -35.90 -36.09 -2.28
C PRO A 254 -36.94 -37.14 -1.86
N THR A 255 -36.59 -38.42 -1.89
CA THR A 255 -37.48 -39.53 -1.49
C THR A 255 -37.72 -39.49 0.01
N TYR A 256 -36.67 -39.21 0.77
CA TYR A 256 -36.76 -39.06 2.22
C TYR A 256 -37.62 -37.85 2.61
N ASN A 257 -37.44 -36.72 1.90
CA ASN A 257 -38.26 -35.52 2.12
C ASN A 257 -39.75 -35.73 1.81
N VAL A 258 -40.11 -36.55 0.83
CA VAL A 258 -41.52 -36.94 0.59
C VAL A 258 -42.11 -37.69 1.79
N ILE A 259 -41.34 -38.60 2.40
CA ILE A 259 -41.78 -39.36 3.57
C ILE A 259 -41.93 -38.42 4.77
N MET A 260 -40.95 -37.54 5.01
CA MET A 260 -41.01 -36.56 6.10
C MET A 260 -42.16 -35.56 5.92
N GLN A 261 -42.45 -35.15 4.69
CA GLN A 261 -43.64 -34.33 4.40
C GLN A 261 -44.92 -35.08 4.77
N ALA A 262 -45.06 -36.36 4.39
CA ALA A 262 -46.23 -37.16 4.73
C ALA A 262 -46.41 -37.35 6.25
N VAL A 263 -45.29 -37.43 7.00
CA VAL A 263 -45.32 -37.47 8.47
C VAL A 263 -45.89 -36.17 9.04
N LEU A 264 -45.43 -35.02 8.55
CA LEU A 264 -45.92 -33.72 8.99
C LEU A 264 -47.39 -33.49 8.56
N ASP A 265 -47.76 -33.90 7.35
CA ASP A 265 -49.13 -33.80 6.82
C ASP A 265 -50.13 -34.64 7.64
N ALA A 266 -49.70 -35.75 8.23
CA ALA A 266 -50.55 -36.61 9.05
C ALA A 266 -50.94 -35.97 10.40
N VAL A 267 -50.20 -34.96 10.87
CA VAL A 267 -50.52 -34.22 12.09
C VAL A 267 -51.43 -33.04 11.76
N THR A 268 -52.74 -33.26 11.82
CA THR A 268 -53.77 -32.25 11.49
C THR A 268 -54.53 -31.72 12.71
N THR A 269 -54.24 -32.23 13.91
CA THR A 269 -54.95 -31.86 15.14
C THR A 269 -54.57 -30.43 15.55
N PRO A 270 -55.53 -29.49 15.68
CA PRO A 270 -55.23 -28.08 15.96
C PRO A 270 -54.39 -27.84 17.22
N GLU A 271 -54.64 -28.58 18.30
CA GLU A 271 -53.87 -28.45 19.54
C GLU A 271 -52.40 -28.87 19.38
N LEU A 272 -52.13 -29.90 18.57
CA LEU A 272 -50.77 -30.36 18.29
C LEU A 272 -50.00 -29.36 17.41
N ILE A 273 -50.71 -28.74 16.46
CA ILE A 273 -50.16 -27.66 15.62
C ILE A 273 -49.83 -26.43 16.48
N ALA A 274 -50.73 -26.02 17.38
CA ALA A 274 -50.50 -24.90 18.30
C ALA A 274 -49.30 -25.15 19.24
N ASN A 275 -49.12 -26.39 19.71
CA ASN A 275 -47.95 -26.77 20.50
C ASN A 275 -46.65 -26.62 19.69
N ALA A 276 -46.64 -27.09 18.43
CA ALA A 276 -45.48 -26.92 17.55
C ALA A 276 -45.13 -25.44 17.36
N GLN A 277 -46.13 -24.60 17.08
CA GLN A 277 -45.92 -23.17 16.89
C GLN A 277 -45.33 -22.49 18.13
N THR A 278 -45.86 -22.83 19.31
CA THR A 278 -45.37 -22.29 20.59
C THR A 278 -43.92 -22.71 20.87
N LEU A 279 -43.60 -23.98 20.65
CA LEU A 279 -42.28 -24.55 20.98
C LEU A 279 -41.20 -24.10 19.99
N LEU A 280 -41.54 -23.93 18.72
CA LEU A 280 -40.63 -23.39 17.70
C LEU A 280 -40.59 -21.86 17.67
N GLY A 281 -41.43 -21.17 18.45
CA GLY A 281 -41.57 -19.71 18.40
C GLY A 281 -42.02 -19.20 17.03
N SER A 282 -42.75 -20.01 16.28
CA SER A 282 -43.25 -19.69 14.94
C SER A 282 -44.71 -19.22 15.00
N ASN A 283 -45.16 -18.49 13.99
CA ASN A 283 -46.52 -17.95 13.90
C ASN A 283 -47.03 -17.98 12.45
N ILE A 284 -47.16 -19.19 11.89
CA ILE A 284 -47.69 -19.37 10.53
C ILE A 284 -49.22 -19.44 10.60
N ASP A 285 -49.90 -18.51 9.94
CA ASP A 285 -51.36 -18.48 9.95
C ASP A 285 -51.98 -19.67 9.20
N ASP A 286 -53.20 -20.04 9.59
CA ASP A 286 -54.07 -20.95 8.83
C ASP A 286 -53.44 -22.34 8.56
N MET A 287 -52.58 -22.81 9.48
CA MET A 287 -52.03 -24.17 9.43
C MET A 287 -53.15 -25.21 9.61
N THR A 288 -53.22 -26.14 8.67
CA THR A 288 -54.12 -27.29 8.62
C THR A 288 -53.42 -28.60 8.94
N SER A 289 -52.09 -28.64 8.77
CA SER A 289 -51.22 -29.71 9.21
C SER A 289 -49.85 -29.14 9.59
N LEU A 290 -49.00 -29.91 10.30
CA LEU A 290 -47.59 -29.53 10.46
C LEU A 290 -46.84 -29.48 9.13
N GLY A 291 -47.35 -30.13 8.08
CA GLY A 291 -46.78 -30.06 6.74
C GLY A 291 -46.79 -28.65 6.14
N ASP A 292 -47.62 -27.76 6.67
CA ASP A 292 -47.69 -26.37 6.23
C ASP A 292 -46.44 -25.55 6.55
N TYR A 293 -45.51 -26.05 7.37
CA TYR A 293 -44.19 -25.43 7.57
C TYR A 293 -43.35 -25.38 6.29
N THR A 294 -43.66 -26.18 5.26
CA THR A 294 -42.99 -26.16 3.95
C THR A 294 -43.85 -25.53 2.85
N ASN A 295 -45.07 -25.08 3.18
CA ASN A 295 -46.01 -24.51 2.23
C ASN A 295 -45.67 -23.04 1.96
N PHE A 296 -45.08 -22.79 0.79
CA PHE A 296 -44.65 -21.46 0.35
C PHE A 296 -45.71 -20.36 0.54
N ASP A 297 -46.96 -20.64 0.16
CA ASP A 297 -48.05 -19.65 0.19
C ASP A 297 -48.49 -19.29 1.61
N LYS A 298 -48.28 -20.19 2.57
CA LYS A 298 -48.57 -19.94 3.98
C LYS A 298 -47.40 -19.27 4.69
N ILE A 299 -46.17 -19.62 4.32
CA ILE A 299 -44.94 -19.02 4.87
C ILE A 299 -44.83 -17.55 4.44
N PHE A 300 -44.87 -17.28 3.14
CA PHE A 300 -44.68 -15.94 2.58
C PHE A 300 -46.01 -15.20 2.39
N LYS A 301 -46.92 -15.28 3.36
CA LYS A 301 -48.29 -14.74 3.26
C LYS A 301 -48.29 -13.22 3.16
N ASN A 302 -47.47 -12.52 3.95
CA ASN A 302 -47.46 -11.06 3.99
C ASN A 302 -46.68 -10.46 2.82
N SER A 303 -45.60 -11.12 2.42
CA SER A 303 -44.65 -10.65 1.40
C SER A 303 -44.95 -11.17 -0.01
N LYS A 304 -45.93 -12.07 -0.20
CA LYS A 304 -46.28 -12.72 -1.47
C LYS A 304 -46.32 -11.79 -2.69
N ASN A 305 -46.91 -10.60 -2.53
CA ASN A 305 -47.10 -9.65 -3.63
C ASN A 305 -45.88 -8.76 -3.90
N VAL A 306 -44.87 -8.81 -3.03
CA VAL A 306 -43.70 -7.94 -3.09
C VAL A 306 -42.41 -8.71 -3.30
N ILE A 307 -42.38 -10.03 -3.17
CA ILE A 307 -41.20 -10.88 -3.38
C ILE A 307 -40.97 -11.23 -4.86
N THR A 308 -39.73 -11.60 -5.21
CA THR A 308 -39.30 -11.96 -6.58
C THR A 308 -39.12 -13.47 -6.80
N PHE A 309 -39.52 -14.27 -5.81
CA PHE A 309 -39.42 -15.73 -5.84
C PHE A 309 -40.80 -16.33 -5.56
N SER A 310 -41.01 -17.54 -6.04
CA SER A 310 -42.31 -18.22 -6.08
C SER A 310 -42.31 -19.62 -5.46
N SER A 311 -41.16 -20.04 -4.91
CA SER A 311 -41.01 -21.32 -4.22
C SER A 311 -39.94 -21.26 -3.14
N MET A 312 -39.96 -22.22 -2.20
CA MET A 312 -38.90 -22.39 -1.20
C MET A 312 -37.53 -22.62 -1.83
N GLN A 313 -37.47 -23.33 -2.96
CA GLN A 313 -36.22 -23.58 -3.69
C GLN A 313 -35.64 -22.28 -4.31
N GLU A 314 -36.48 -21.37 -4.79
CA GLU A 314 -36.01 -20.08 -5.29
C GLU A 314 -35.56 -19.14 -4.15
N PHE A 315 -36.28 -19.15 -3.01
CA PHE A 315 -35.85 -18.44 -1.81
C PHE A 315 -34.48 -18.91 -1.33
N GLN A 316 -34.30 -20.23 -1.27
CA GLN A 316 -33.05 -20.89 -0.93
C GLN A 316 -31.90 -20.43 -1.83
N LYS A 317 -32.07 -20.47 -3.16
CA LYS A 317 -31.05 -20.04 -4.12
C LYS A 317 -30.65 -18.57 -3.93
N LYS A 318 -31.64 -17.70 -3.67
CA LYS A 318 -31.37 -16.29 -3.37
C LYS A 318 -30.61 -16.11 -2.06
N LEU A 319 -30.95 -16.89 -1.03
CA LEU A 319 -30.26 -16.88 0.26
C LEU A 319 -28.81 -17.39 0.16
N GLN A 320 -28.54 -18.37 -0.72
CA GLN A 320 -27.19 -18.84 -1.03
C GLN A 320 -26.34 -17.83 -1.81
N ALA A 321 -26.97 -16.87 -2.49
CA ALA A 321 -26.30 -15.87 -3.30
C ALA A 321 -25.86 -14.62 -2.51
N ILE A 322 -26.19 -14.53 -1.22
CA ILE A 322 -25.83 -13.40 -0.35
C ILE A 322 -24.86 -13.82 0.75
N GLU A 323 -23.99 -12.90 1.17
CA GLU A 323 -23.05 -13.13 2.28
C GLU A 323 -23.76 -12.88 3.61
N LEU A 324 -23.91 -13.93 4.41
CA LEU A 324 -24.65 -13.89 5.68
C LEU A 324 -23.75 -13.74 6.92
N GLY A 325 -22.43 -13.83 6.76
CA GLY A 325 -21.47 -13.68 7.86
C GLY A 325 -21.74 -14.64 9.01
N ARG A 326 -22.22 -14.10 10.14
CA ARG A 326 -22.49 -14.86 11.39
C ARG A 326 -23.99 -15.01 11.71
N ILE A 327 -24.86 -14.84 10.72
CA ILE A 327 -26.30 -15.07 10.92
C ILE A 327 -26.53 -16.58 11.00
N GLU A 328 -27.01 -17.06 12.16
CA GLU A 328 -27.17 -18.48 12.48
C GLU A 328 -28.65 -18.92 12.58
N THR A 329 -29.57 -17.97 12.77
CA THR A 329 -31.01 -18.24 12.93
C THR A 329 -31.86 -17.40 11.99
N LEU A 330 -33.08 -17.87 11.69
CA LEU A 330 -34.06 -17.09 10.92
C LEU A 330 -34.50 -15.81 11.65
N ALA A 331 -34.52 -15.80 12.99
CA ALA A 331 -34.79 -14.59 13.76
C ALA A 331 -33.72 -13.50 13.55
N GLN A 332 -32.44 -13.89 13.50
CA GLN A 332 -31.35 -12.98 13.16
C GLN A 332 -31.43 -12.52 11.70
N LEU A 333 -31.77 -13.41 10.77
CA LEU A 333 -31.96 -13.07 9.35
C LEU A 333 -33.12 -12.08 9.18
N SER A 334 -34.27 -12.33 9.81
CA SER A 334 -35.43 -11.43 9.84
C SER A 334 -35.04 -10.06 10.38
N THR A 335 -34.34 -10.02 11.52
CA THR A 335 -33.85 -8.77 12.12
C THR A 335 -32.93 -8.02 11.16
N TYR A 336 -32.02 -8.73 10.50
CA TYR A 336 -31.12 -8.15 9.50
C TYR A 336 -31.89 -7.55 8.33
N VAL A 337 -32.76 -8.33 7.67
CA VAL A 337 -33.60 -7.88 6.55
C VAL A 337 -34.42 -6.65 6.94
N ASN A 338 -35.01 -6.66 8.14
CA ASN A 338 -35.79 -5.54 8.66
C ASN A 338 -34.97 -4.26 8.91
N SER A 339 -33.67 -4.41 9.15
CA SER A 339 -32.75 -3.29 9.41
C SER A 339 -32.12 -2.69 8.17
N VAL A 340 -32.20 -3.38 7.01
CA VAL A 340 -31.62 -2.89 5.77
C VAL A 340 -32.47 -1.74 5.22
N GLU A 341 -31.82 -0.61 4.94
CA GLU A 341 -32.46 0.54 4.30
C GLU A 341 -32.05 0.60 2.82
N PRO A 342 -33.01 0.72 1.89
CA PRO A 342 -32.72 0.99 0.48
C PRO A 342 -32.28 2.45 0.30
N VAL A 343 -31.71 2.76 -0.87
CA VAL A 343 -31.20 4.11 -1.16
C VAL A 343 -31.84 4.63 -2.44
N ASP A 344 -32.39 5.84 -2.41
CA ASP A 344 -32.85 6.50 -3.62
C ASP A 344 -31.65 6.87 -4.50
N LEU A 345 -31.44 6.12 -5.58
CA LEU A 345 -30.38 6.33 -6.56
C LEU A 345 -30.97 6.93 -7.86
N PRO A 346 -31.15 8.26 -7.98
CA PRO A 346 -31.98 8.89 -9.01
C PRO A 346 -31.50 8.70 -10.47
N THR A 347 -30.26 8.28 -10.70
CA THR A 347 -29.70 8.04 -12.06
C THR A 347 -28.76 6.84 -12.16
N ILE A 348 -28.31 6.29 -11.02
CA ILE A 348 -27.27 5.25 -10.98
C ILE A 348 -27.90 3.87 -10.71
N GLY A 349 -29.12 3.79 -10.17
CA GLY A 349 -29.78 2.54 -9.82
C GLY A 349 -29.94 1.52 -10.96
N ASN A 350 -29.92 1.96 -12.22
CA ASN A 350 -30.01 1.08 -13.40
C ASN A 350 -28.67 0.82 -14.10
N SER A 351 -27.56 1.35 -13.57
CA SER A 351 -26.22 1.14 -14.16
C SER A 351 -25.64 -0.18 -13.67
N SER A 352 -25.35 -1.09 -14.58
CA SER A 352 -24.56 -2.32 -14.31
C SER A 352 -23.05 -2.09 -14.35
N VAL A 353 -22.62 -0.89 -14.77
CA VAL A 353 -21.21 -0.50 -14.75
C VAL A 353 -20.91 0.08 -13.38
N PHE A 354 -20.28 -0.71 -12.52
CA PHE A 354 -19.97 -0.33 -11.14
C PHE A 354 -18.72 0.56 -11.03
N VAL A 355 -17.78 0.36 -11.96
CA VAL A 355 -16.49 1.04 -11.95
C VAL A 355 -16.43 2.08 -13.06
N ARG A 356 -16.22 3.34 -12.68
CA ARG A 356 -15.93 4.42 -13.61
C ARG A 356 -14.44 4.69 -13.63
N ARG A 357 -13.77 4.21 -14.67
CA ARG A 357 -12.29 4.29 -14.82
C ARG A 357 -11.76 5.72 -14.66
N ASN A 358 -12.43 6.71 -15.24
CA ASN A 358 -12.04 8.11 -15.08
C ASN A 358 -12.02 8.63 -13.62
N TYR A 359 -12.75 8.02 -12.70
CA TYR A 359 -12.68 8.35 -11.26
C TYR A 359 -11.60 7.55 -10.53
N VAL A 360 -11.42 6.29 -10.93
CA VAL A 360 -10.47 5.38 -10.28
C VAL A 360 -9.04 5.62 -10.74
N ASP A 361 -8.81 5.89 -12.03
CA ASP A 361 -7.48 6.07 -12.60
C ASP A 361 -6.75 7.26 -11.95
N SER A 362 -7.49 8.34 -11.63
CA SER A 362 -6.93 9.48 -10.88
C SER A 362 -6.51 9.11 -9.46
N LEU A 363 -7.23 8.19 -8.80
CA LEU A 363 -6.88 7.71 -7.46
C LEU A 363 -5.73 6.71 -7.52
N ILE A 364 -5.71 5.81 -8.52
CA ILE A 364 -4.59 4.89 -8.80
C ILE A 364 -3.31 5.70 -9.00
N ALA A 365 -3.33 6.68 -9.90
CA ALA A 365 -2.16 7.52 -10.18
C ALA A 365 -1.67 8.28 -8.92
N LYS A 366 -2.59 8.64 -8.01
CA LYS A 366 -2.25 9.35 -6.79
C LYS A 366 -1.71 8.44 -5.68
N PHE A 367 -2.30 7.26 -5.50
CA PHE A 367 -2.12 6.44 -4.30
C PHE A 367 -1.44 5.08 -4.54
N LEU A 368 -1.18 4.66 -5.79
CA LEU A 368 -0.49 3.41 -6.11
C LEU A 368 0.87 3.63 -6.79
N GLY A 369 1.56 2.54 -7.08
CA GLY A 369 2.86 2.50 -7.77
C GLY A 369 4.08 2.42 -6.84
N GLY A 370 3.87 2.30 -5.53
CA GLY A 370 4.94 2.14 -4.54
C GLY A 370 5.39 0.69 -4.36
N THR A 371 6.34 0.48 -3.45
CA THR A 371 6.94 -0.84 -3.20
C THR A 371 6.20 -1.69 -2.16
N GLY A 372 5.15 -1.16 -1.54
CA GLY A 372 4.36 -1.87 -0.53
C GLY A 372 3.38 -2.89 -1.12
N ILE A 373 2.65 -3.57 -0.23
CA ILE A 373 1.65 -4.58 -0.61
C ILE A 373 0.54 -3.91 -1.44
N TYR A 374 0.10 -4.56 -2.52
CA TYR A 374 -0.85 -4.00 -3.50
C TYR A 374 -0.38 -2.69 -4.13
N GLU A 375 0.94 -2.52 -4.29
CA GLU A 375 1.57 -1.31 -4.83
C GLU A 375 1.33 -0.05 -3.98
N SER A 376 1.05 -0.23 -2.68
CA SER A 376 0.93 0.90 -1.76
C SER A 376 2.25 1.65 -1.62
N ILE A 377 2.18 2.96 -1.50
CA ILE A 377 3.32 3.85 -1.30
C ILE A 377 3.79 3.73 0.16
N THR A 378 5.09 3.52 0.35
CA THR A 378 5.76 3.41 1.67
C THR A 378 6.50 4.72 2.02
N LEU A 379 6.97 4.87 3.27
CA LEU A 379 7.86 6.00 3.60
C LEU A 379 9.19 5.89 2.86
N LYS A 380 9.65 4.67 2.59
CA LYS A 380 10.85 4.42 1.76
C LYS A 380 10.68 4.95 0.35
N ASP A 381 9.50 4.83 -0.25
CA ASP A 381 9.19 5.40 -1.57
C ASP A 381 9.20 6.93 -1.57
N MET A 382 8.89 7.52 -0.41
CA MET A 382 8.72 8.96 -0.26
C MET A 382 10.01 9.68 0.14
N LEU A 383 10.80 9.10 1.04
CA LEU A 383 11.90 9.76 1.74
C LEU A 383 13.11 8.83 1.97
N GLY A 384 13.23 7.72 1.25
CA GLY A 384 14.30 6.73 1.45
C GLY A 384 15.72 7.31 1.39
N THR A 385 15.95 8.28 0.49
CA THR A 385 17.23 8.99 0.34
C THR A 385 17.65 9.71 1.63
N LEU A 386 16.71 10.14 2.47
CA LEU A 386 16.99 10.83 3.73
C LEU A 386 17.83 9.97 4.69
N GLY A 387 17.54 8.67 4.73
CA GLY A 387 18.29 7.67 5.49
C GLY A 387 19.31 6.89 4.65
N ALA A 388 19.58 7.31 3.41
CA ALA A 388 20.40 6.60 2.44
C ALA A 388 19.95 5.15 2.15
N VAL A 389 18.65 4.85 2.29
CA VAL A 389 18.11 3.51 2.04
C VAL A 389 18.31 3.14 0.56
N ASP A 390 18.94 1.99 0.31
CA ASP A 390 19.38 1.44 -0.99
C ASP A 390 20.50 2.24 -1.68
N ILE A 391 20.50 3.56 -1.56
CA ILE A 391 21.50 4.45 -2.19
C ILE A 391 22.90 4.18 -1.63
N ASP A 392 23.03 3.82 -0.35
CA ASP A 392 24.32 3.46 0.25
C ASP A 392 24.98 2.26 -0.45
N VAL A 393 24.20 1.21 -0.73
CA VAL A 393 24.62 0.00 -1.45
C VAL A 393 25.02 0.33 -2.87
N HIS A 394 24.15 1.03 -3.61
CA HIS A 394 24.45 1.41 -5.00
C HIS A 394 25.71 2.28 -5.09
N SER A 395 25.83 3.23 -4.17
CA SER A 395 26.99 4.09 -4.08
C SER A 395 28.28 3.34 -3.75
N ALA A 396 28.23 2.37 -2.84
CA ALA A 396 29.37 1.50 -2.53
C ALA A 396 29.81 0.65 -3.73
N ASN A 397 28.84 0.08 -4.46
CA ASN A 397 29.11 -0.69 -5.68
C ASN A 397 29.72 0.19 -6.77
N TRP A 398 29.16 1.38 -6.98
CA TRP A 398 29.72 2.37 -7.91
C TRP A 398 31.17 2.73 -7.55
N ARG A 399 31.46 3.06 -6.28
CA ARG A 399 32.83 3.37 -5.82
C ARG A 399 33.80 2.20 -6.05
N THR A 400 33.34 0.97 -5.83
CA THR A 400 34.14 -0.24 -6.04
C THR A 400 34.50 -0.39 -7.53
N ALA A 401 33.52 -0.29 -8.42
CA ALA A 401 33.72 -0.35 -9.86
C ALA A 401 34.65 0.78 -10.35
N MET A 402 34.41 2.02 -9.90
CA MET A 402 35.23 3.18 -10.25
C MET A 402 36.69 3.03 -9.78
N THR A 403 36.91 2.44 -8.61
CA THR A 403 38.25 2.14 -8.09
C THR A 403 38.95 1.09 -8.96
N ALA A 404 38.24 0.03 -9.37
CA ALA A 404 38.78 -1.00 -10.24
C ALA A 404 39.17 -0.44 -11.61
N LEU A 405 38.29 0.37 -12.22
CA LEU A 405 38.56 1.07 -13.48
C LEU A 405 39.78 2.01 -13.38
N ASN A 406 39.89 2.76 -12.30
CA ASN A 406 41.03 3.62 -12.04
C ASN A 406 42.35 2.82 -11.93
N ASN A 407 42.33 1.71 -11.17
CA ASN A 407 43.50 0.85 -11.00
C ASN A 407 43.91 0.14 -12.30
N ALA A 408 42.95 -0.16 -13.17
CA ALA A 408 43.19 -0.69 -14.51
C ALA A 408 43.69 0.37 -15.51
N GLY A 409 43.76 1.65 -15.12
CA GLY A 409 44.17 2.76 -15.97
C GLY A 409 43.12 3.20 -16.99
N GLU A 410 41.89 2.68 -16.91
CA GLU A 410 40.81 2.97 -17.85
C GLU A 410 40.36 4.45 -17.79
N LEU A 411 40.58 5.09 -16.64
CA LEU A 411 40.14 6.46 -16.38
C LEU A 411 41.24 7.51 -16.52
N THR A 412 42.46 7.12 -16.89
CA THR A 412 43.63 8.03 -16.91
C THR A 412 43.45 9.19 -17.88
N THR A 413 43.08 8.93 -19.13
CA THR A 413 42.89 9.97 -20.15
C THR A 413 41.76 10.92 -19.77
N LEU A 414 40.61 10.37 -19.38
CA LEU A 414 39.46 11.15 -18.91
C LEU A 414 39.82 12.07 -17.74
N SER A 415 40.53 11.52 -16.75
CA SER A 415 41.03 12.28 -15.60
C SER A 415 41.94 13.45 -16.03
N THR A 416 42.83 13.22 -16.99
CA THR A 416 43.73 14.26 -17.51
C THR A 416 42.96 15.39 -18.19
N HIS A 417 42.05 15.07 -19.11
CA HIS A 417 41.27 16.10 -19.80
C HIS A 417 40.31 16.85 -18.86
N LEU A 418 39.75 16.20 -17.84
CA LEU A 418 38.96 16.89 -16.80
C LEU A 418 39.81 17.84 -15.95
N THR A 419 41.04 17.46 -15.58
CA THR A 419 41.97 18.36 -14.91
C THR A 419 42.34 19.55 -15.79
N GLN A 420 42.63 19.31 -17.07
CA GLN A 420 42.92 20.38 -18.02
C GLN A 420 41.73 21.32 -18.23
N LEU A 421 40.50 20.80 -18.28
CA LEU A 421 39.30 21.63 -18.34
C LEU A 421 39.25 22.59 -17.14
N GLY A 422 39.45 22.06 -15.92
CA GLY A 422 39.48 22.88 -14.70
C GLY A 422 40.58 23.95 -14.71
N SER A 423 41.82 23.55 -14.99
CA SER A 423 42.97 24.48 -15.03
C SER A 423 42.84 25.53 -16.13
N GLY A 424 42.39 25.15 -17.33
CA GLY A 424 42.21 26.10 -18.42
C GLY A 424 41.11 27.11 -18.13
N LEU A 425 39.99 26.70 -17.52
CA LEU A 425 38.93 27.62 -17.09
C LEU A 425 39.31 28.46 -15.87
N ALA A 426 40.26 28.01 -15.06
CA ALA A 426 40.86 28.81 -13.98
C ALA A 426 41.86 29.87 -14.52
N GLY A 427 42.21 29.82 -15.81
CA GLY A 427 43.15 30.74 -16.44
C GLY A 427 44.61 30.27 -16.42
N ASP A 428 44.91 29.07 -15.93
CA ASP A 428 46.27 28.53 -15.82
C ASP A 428 46.98 28.40 -17.19
N PHE A 429 46.19 28.28 -18.25
CA PHE A 429 46.67 28.14 -19.64
C PHE A 429 46.62 29.45 -20.43
N THR A 430 46.13 30.54 -19.81
CA THR A 430 45.95 31.84 -20.45
C THR A 430 47.19 32.71 -20.25
N SER A 431 47.60 33.39 -21.31
CA SER A 431 48.73 34.32 -21.30
C SER A 431 48.50 35.47 -22.28
N GLY A 432 49.36 36.50 -22.19
CA GLY A 432 49.31 37.68 -23.04
C GLY A 432 48.57 38.86 -22.39
N THR A 433 48.39 39.91 -23.16
CA THR A 433 47.72 41.15 -22.74
C THR A 433 46.97 41.73 -23.94
N GLU A 434 45.96 42.57 -23.69
CA GLU A 434 45.21 43.24 -24.76
C GLU A 434 46.16 43.94 -25.77
N PRO A 435 45.98 43.75 -27.09
CA PRO A 435 44.90 43.02 -27.78
C PRO A 435 45.29 41.60 -28.24
N ASN A 436 46.27 40.95 -27.60
CA ASN A 436 46.77 39.64 -28.00
C ASN A 436 46.81 38.68 -26.81
N PHE A 437 45.68 38.02 -26.55
CA PHE A 437 45.63 36.92 -25.60
C PHE A 437 45.80 35.57 -26.30
N LEU A 438 46.39 34.61 -25.60
CA LEU A 438 46.64 33.25 -26.04
C LEU A 438 46.28 32.26 -24.93
N LEU A 439 45.43 31.29 -25.24
CA LEU A 439 45.19 30.10 -24.42
C LEU A 439 45.91 28.91 -25.06
N THR A 440 46.84 28.31 -24.31
CA THR A 440 47.64 27.16 -24.76
C THR A 440 47.03 25.86 -24.23
N ASP A 441 46.20 25.20 -25.04
CA ASP A 441 45.61 23.92 -24.68
C ASP A 441 46.66 22.79 -24.80
N PRO A 442 46.99 22.06 -23.71
CA PRO A 442 48.01 21.01 -23.74
C PRO A 442 47.77 19.89 -24.76
N ASP A 443 46.50 19.54 -25.01
CA ASP A 443 46.11 18.44 -25.90
C ASP A 443 45.20 18.92 -27.05
N GLY A 444 45.07 20.23 -27.24
CA GLY A 444 44.16 20.83 -28.22
C GLY A 444 44.80 21.98 -29.02
N PRO A 445 44.03 22.64 -29.89
CA PRO A 445 44.53 23.79 -30.62
C PRO A 445 44.67 25.01 -29.68
N ASN A 446 45.75 25.76 -29.86
CA ASN A 446 45.89 27.08 -29.25
C ASN A 446 44.78 28.02 -29.74
N ILE A 447 44.25 28.84 -28.84
CA ILE A 447 43.20 29.81 -29.13
C ILE A 447 43.76 31.22 -28.91
N THR A 448 43.56 32.11 -29.86
CA THR A 448 43.99 33.51 -29.78
C THR A 448 42.79 34.43 -29.90
N ALA A 449 42.74 35.48 -29.08
CA ALA A 449 41.67 36.47 -29.12
C ALA A 449 42.18 37.86 -28.74
N SER A 450 41.41 38.89 -29.12
CA SER A 450 41.72 40.28 -28.75
C SER A 450 41.18 40.67 -27.37
N VAL A 451 40.15 39.95 -26.91
CA VAL A 451 39.59 40.08 -25.57
C VAL A 451 39.72 38.72 -24.86
N GLU A 452 40.20 38.72 -23.62
CA GLU A 452 40.48 37.49 -22.88
C GLU A 452 39.25 36.57 -22.74
N SER A 453 38.07 37.15 -22.50
CA SER A 453 36.82 36.40 -22.33
C SER A 453 36.39 35.61 -23.57
N GLU A 454 36.91 35.95 -24.76
CA GLU A 454 36.60 35.25 -26.01
C GLU A 454 37.38 33.92 -26.16
N LEU A 455 38.43 33.70 -25.34
CA LEU A 455 39.21 32.45 -25.38
C LEU A 455 38.42 31.26 -24.86
N TYR A 456 37.73 31.46 -23.74
CA TYR A 456 37.17 30.40 -22.91
C TYR A 456 36.01 29.62 -23.55
N PRO A 457 35.08 30.22 -24.31
CA PRO A 457 34.02 29.46 -24.99
C PRO A 457 34.56 28.40 -25.96
N SER A 458 35.57 28.77 -26.77
CA SER A 458 36.20 27.83 -27.72
C SER A 458 36.99 26.75 -27.00
N PHE A 459 37.73 27.11 -25.95
CA PHE A 459 38.47 26.15 -25.14
C PHE A 459 37.54 25.13 -24.48
N GLN A 460 36.50 25.62 -23.81
CA GLN A 460 35.52 24.79 -23.14
C GLN A 460 34.86 23.81 -24.12
N SER A 461 34.41 24.29 -25.29
CA SER A 461 33.78 23.43 -26.30
C SER A 461 34.73 22.36 -26.83
N ASN A 462 35.98 22.71 -27.15
CA ASN A 462 36.98 21.77 -27.63
C ASN A 462 37.29 20.69 -26.58
N LYS A 463 37.49 21.11 -25.32
CA LYS A 463 37.83 20.19 -24.23
C LYS A 463 36.66 19.28 -23.87
N ILE A 464 35.42 19.77 -23.90
CA ILE A 464 34.21 18.94 -23.78
C ILE A 464 34.19 17.87 -24.88
N GLY A 465 34.46 18.24 -26.13
CA GLY A 465 34.51 17.27 -27.24
C GLY A 465 35.55 16.17 -27.03
N GLN A 466 36.71 16.50 -26.45
CA GLN A 466 37.74 15.51 -26.09
C GLN A 466 37.27 14.59 -24.96
N ILE A 467 36.64 15.14 -23.93
CA ILE A 467 36.08 14.35 -22.82
C ILE A 467 34.97 13.41 -23.32
N GLU A 468 34.07 13.87 -24.18
CA GLU A 468 33.04 13.01 -24.77
C GLU A 468 33.65 11.89 -25.63
N ALA A 469 34.75 12.15 -26.34
CA ALA A 469 35.47 11.12 -27.07
C ALA A 469 36.12 10.09 -26.13
N ASP A 470 36.68 10.51 -24.99
CA ASP A 470 37.21 9.60 -23.97
C ASP A 470 36.10 8.71 -23.38
N LEU A 471 34.93 9.30 -23.11
CA LEU A 471 33.77 8.55 -22.62
C LEU A 471 33.33 7.51 -23.65
N GLN A 472 33.22 7.86 -24.94
CA GLN A 472 32.91 6.90 -25.99
C GLN A 472 33.94 5.76 -26.06
N ALA A 473 35.23 6.10 -25.96
CA ALA A 473 36.31 5.12 -25.95
C ALA A 473 36.21 4.18 -24.74
N LEU A 474 35.93 4.71 -23.55
CA LEU A 474 35.68 3.92 -22.34
C LEU A 474 34.50 2.97 -22.57
N LEU A 475 33.37 3.47 -23.07
CA LEU A 475 32.18 2.65 -23.26
C LEU A 475 32.34 1.56 -24.33
N SER A 476 33.19 1.78 -25.33
CA SER A 476 33.51 0.74 -26.32
C SER A 476 34.12 -0.53 -25.68
N ARG A 477 34.67 -0.38 -24.47
CA ARG A 477 35.30 -1.46 -23.69
C ARG A 477 34.34 -2.16 -22.72
N ARG A 478 33.05 -1.81 -22.69
CA ARG A 478 32.04 -2.43 -21.80
C ARG A 478 32.00 -3.96 -21.88
N ASN A 479 32.25 -4.53 -23.05
CA ASN A 479 32.29 -6.00 -23.25
C ASN A 479 33.57 -6.67 -22.72
N VAL A 480 34.61 -5.88 -22.45
CA VAL A 480 35.92 -6.36 -21.99
C VAL A 480 36.09 -6.09 -20.49
N ASN A 481 35.55 -4.98 -19.99
CA ASN A 481 35.60 -4.61 -18.59
C ASN A 481 34.17 -4.39 -18.05
N PRO A 482 33.62 -5.38 -17.29
CA PRO A 482 32.26 -5.31 -16.78
C PRO A 482 32.05 -4.21 -15.73
N ASP A 483 33.13 -3.71 -15.10
CA ASP A 483 33.03 -2.62 -14.11
C ASP A 483 32.48 -1.33 -14.72
N ILE A 484 32.63 -1.14 -16.04
CA ILE A 484 32.05 0.02 -16.74
C ILE A 484 30.53 -0.02 -16.66
N GLN A 485 29.92 -1.18 -16.94
CA GLN A 485 28.46 -1.30 -16.86
C GLN A 485 27.98 -1.26 -15.41
N THR A 486 28.70 -1.91 -14.48
CA THR A 486 28.41 -1.84 -13.04
C THR A 486 28.40 -0.40 -12.53
N ALA A 487 29.35 0.44 -12.96
CA ALA A 487 29.36 1.85 -12.60
C ALA A 487 28.12 2.59 -13.14
N ILE A 488 27.77 2.39 -14.41
CA ILE A 488 26.60 3.02 -15.03
C ILE A 488 25.32 2.61 -14.31
N ASP A 489 25.08 1.32 -14.13
CA ASP A 489 23.85 0.80 -13.54
C ASP A 489 23.65 1.32 -12.11
N ASN A 490 24.70 1.32 -11.29
CA ASN A 490 24.59 1.80 -9.91
C ASN A 490 24.44 3.32 -9.83
N TRP A 491 25.05 4.08 -10.75
CA TRP A 491 24.83 5.52 -10.84
C TRP A 491 23.38 5.83 -11.22
N ASP A 492 22.85 5.13 -12.23
CA ASP A 492 21.46 5.23 -12.68
C ASP A 492 20.48 4.90 -11.55
N LEU A 493 20.74 3.84 -10.76
CA LEU A 493 19.88 3.46 -9.63
C LEU A 493 19.83 4.54 -8.53
N ILE A 494 20.94 5.25 -8.26
CA ILE A 494 20.95 6.36 -7.31
C ILE A 494 20.01 7.49 -7.78
N PHE A 495 20.12 7.89 -9.04
CA PHE A 495 19.31 9.01 -9.55
C PHE A 495 17.88 8.61 -9.88
N LYS A 496 17.63 7.34 -10.22
CA LYS A 496 16.29 6.79 -10.30
C LYS A 496 15.58 6.92 -8.95
N LYS A 497 16.25 6.57 -7.84
CA LYS A 497 15.66 6.69 -6.50
C LYS A 497 15.26 8.12 -6.16
N VAL A 498 16.15 9.08 -6.42
CA VAL A 498 15.88 10.53 -6.26
C VAL A 498 14.71 10.99 -7.15
N PHE A 499 14.65 10.49 -8.38
CA PHE A 499 13.58 10.82 -9.33
C PHE A 499 12.23 10.27 -8.88
N ASP A 500 12.16 9.00 -8.49
CA ASP A 500 10.93 8.34 -8.04
C ASP A 500 10.39 8.98 -6.74
N GLU A 501 11.26 9.27 -5.77
CA GLU A 501 10.87 9.98 -4.53
C GLU A 501 10.20 11.32 -4.83
N LYS A 502 10.71 12.03 -5.85
CA LYS A 502 10.12 13.30 -6.27
C LYS A 502 8.80 13.17 -6.97
N ASP A 503 8.63 12.15 -7.80
CA ASP A 503 7.35 11.83 -8.40
C ASP A 503 6.29 11.60 -7.32
N PHE A 504 6.58 10.77 -6.30
CA PHE A 504 5.67 10.55 -5.18
C PHE A 504 5.39 11.82 -4.37
N GLN A 505 6.43 12.61 -4.06
CA GLN A 505 6.28 13.90 -3.36
C GLN A 505 5.43 14.90 -4.13
N SER A 506 5.38 14.84 -5.46
CA SER A 506 4.54 15.75 -6.25
C SER A 506 3.04 15.50 -6.09
N ARG A 507 2.64 14.34 -5.54
CA ARG A 507 1.24 13.92 -5.39
C ARG A 507 0.56 14.51 -4.15
N ILE A 508 1.34 15.09 -3.25
CA ILE A 508 0.89 15.75 -2.01
C ILE A 508 1.63 17.08 -1.83
N ASP A 509 1.01 18.03 -1.13
CA ASP A 509 1.74 19.22 -0.70
C ASP A 509 2.65 18.87 0.49
N MET A 510 3.95 18.85 0.23
CA MET A 510 4.97 18.59 1.24
C MET A 510 5.18 19.74 2.23
N ASN A 511 4.53 20.90 2.02
CA ASN A 511 4.52 22.05 2.94
C ASN A 511 5.90 22.48 3.45
N TYR A 512 6.95 22.32 2.63
CA TYR A 512 8.33 22.57 3.05
C TYR A 512 8.56 24.01 3.54
N ASP A 513 7.84 24.97 2.96
CA ASP A 513 7.99 26.41 3.19
C ASP A 513 7.33 26.91 4.50
N ILE A 514 6.45 26.12 5.11
CA ILE A 514 5.69 26.51 6.31
C ILE A 514 6.08 25.70 7.56
N ARG A 515 7.14 24.89 7.48
CA ARG A 515 7.65 24.11 8.61
C ARG A 515 8.10 25.02 9.74
N THR A 516 7.86 24.59 10.98
CA THR A 516 8.20 25.35 12.19
C THR A 516 9.29 24.66 13.00
N ASP A 517 9.89 25.35 13.97
CA ASP A 517 10.85 24.76 14.91
C ASP A 517 10.24 24.61 16.32
N PHE A 518 8.96 24.24 16.41
CA PHE A 518 8.29 24.02 17.70
C PHE A 518 8.76 22.73 18.37
N SER A 519 9.23 22.84 19.61
CA SER A 519 9.75 21.72 20.42
C SER A 519 8.75 20.57 20.59
N ASP A 520 7.44 20.84 20.60
CA ASP A 520 6.43 19.77 20.72
C ASP A 520 6.51 18.74 19.58
N ASN A 521 7.05 19.12 18.41
CA ASN A 521 7.27 18.21 17.30
C ASN A 521 8.34 17.15 17.63
N SER A 522 9.36 17.49 18.43
CA SER A 522 10.41 16.53 18.81
C SER A 522 9.86 15.45 19.73
N PHE A 523 9.13 15.86 20.76
CA PHE A 523 8.43 14.95 21.65
C PHE A 523 7.43 14.08 20.89
N THR A 524 6.60 14.68 20.02
CA THR A 524 5.59 13.96 19.23
C THR A 524 6.24 12.92 18.31
N PHE A 525 7.34 13.28 17.64
CA PHE A 525 8.04 12.37 16.75
C PHE A 525 8.62 11.19 17.51
N ILE A 526 9.41 11.44 18.56
CA ILE A 526 10.08 10.39 19.34
C ILE A 526 9.07 9.50 20.04
N SER A 527 8.08 10.06 20.73
CA SER A 527 7.04 9.26 21.39
C SER A 527 6.21 8.46 20.38
N GLY A 528 5.96 9.02 19.19
CA GLY A 528 5.24 8.38 18.09
C GLY A 528 5.96 7.19 17.46
N LEU A 529 7.28 7.04 17.64
CA LEU A 529 8.02 5.86 17.17
C LEU A 529 7.55 4.57 17.85
N ARG A 530 7.04 4.67 19.09
CA ARG A 530 6.52 3.52 19.82
C ARG A 530 5.34 2.91 19.08
N GLY A 531 5.44 1.62 18.76
CA GLY A 531 4.39 0.88 18.04
C GLY A 531 4.37 1.09 16.53
N THR A 532 5.00 2.15 16.00
CA THR A 532 4.97 2.49 14.56
C THR A 532 6.34 2.42 13.89
N ILE A 533 7.43 2.14 14.63
CA ILE A 533 8.79 2.16 14.08
C ILE A 533 8.99 1.11 12.97
N ASP A 534 8.34 -0.04 13.07
CA ASP A 534 8.42 -1.12 12.09
C ASP A 534 7.40 -0.96 10.93
N GLU A 535 6.61 0.11 10.93
CA GLU A 535 5.60 0.35 9.91
C GLU A 535 6.19 1.11 8.72
N ASP A 536 5.73 0.72 7.52
CA ASP A 536 5.93 1.42 6.25
C ASP A 536 7.39 1.81 5.94
N ASP A 537 8.35 0.96 6.34
CA ASP A 537 9.80 1.14 6.19
C ASP A 537 10.40 2.36 6.91
N LYS A 538 9.80 2.78 8.03
CA LYS A 538 10.30 3.90 8.85
C LYS A 538 11.65 3.59 9.50
N LEU A 539 11.81 2.40 10.10
CA LEU A 539 13.01 2.00 10.84
C LEU A 539 14.32 2.14 10.04
N PRO A 540 14.46 1.63 8.80
CA PRO A 540 15.66 1.80 8.00
C PRO A 540 16.05 3.27 7.79
N ILE A 541 15.08 4.15 7.53
CA ILE A 541 15.32 5.58 7.28
C ILE A 541 15.85 6.25 8.55
N VAL A 542 15.17 6.03 9.68
CA VAL A 542 15.55 6.59 10.98
C VAL A 542 16.93 6.08 11.40
N LYS A 543 17.20 4.77 11.24
CA LYS A 543 18.51 4.19 11.55
C LYS A 543 19.62 4.80 10.70
N GLY A 544 19.42 4.93 9.38
CA GLY A 544 20.42 5.51 8.50
C GLY A 544 20.82 6.94 8.90
N MET A 545 19.84 7.75 9.32
CA MET A 545 20.12 9.10 9.82
C MET A 545 20.88 9.11 11.15
N VAL A 546 20.46 8.26 12.09
CA VAL A 546 21.10 8.15 13.41
C VAL A 546 22.53 7.62 13.28
N ASP A 547 22.74 6.61 12.43
CA ASP A 547 24.06 6.03 12.22
C ASP A 547 25.03 7.03 11.60
N GLN A 548 24.55 7.88 10.68
CA GLN A 548 25.37 8.97 10.16
C GLN A 548 25.70 10.00 11.24
N ALA A 549 24.73 10.41 12.05
CA ALA A 549 24.96 11.37 13.13
C ALA A 549 26.00 10.85 14.14
N VAL A 550 25.93 9.56 14.51
CA VAL A 550 26.94 8.95 15.37
C VAL A 550 28.32 8.93 14.71
N ARG A 551 28.40 8.61 13.40
CA ARG A 551 29.68 8.69 12.67
C ARG A 551 30.28 10.10 12.70
N ASP A 552 29.44 11.11 12.72
CA ASP A 552 29.83 12.52 12.84
C ASP A 552 30.20 12.93 14.28
N GLY A 553 30.08 12.03 15.26
CA GLY A 553 30.42 12.26 16.67
C GLY A 553 29.30 12.86 17.51
N ASP A 554 28.05 12.79 17.05
CA ASP A 554 26.88 13.30 17.76
C ASP A 554 26.48 12.39 18.94
N VAL A 555 26.58 12.91 20.16
CA VAL A 555 26.20 12.20 21.40
C VAL A 555 24.68 12.07 21.52
N GLY A 556 23.91 13.05 21.05
CA GLY A 556 22.45 13.01 21.01
C GLY A 556 21.94 11.80 20.23
N ALA A 557 22.65 11.43 19.16
CA ALA A 557 22.27 10.30 18.31
C ALA A 557 22.41 8.95 19.02
N GLU A 558 23.31 8.82 19.99
CA GLU A 558 23.41 7.61 20.80
C GLU A 558 22.18 7.42 21.71
N TYR A 559 21.55 8.50 22.17
CA TYR A 559 20.27 8.41 22.90
C TYR A 559 19.14 7.94 22.00
N VAL A 560 19.05 8.47 20.77
CA VAL A 560 18.07 8.03 19.78
C VAL A 560 18.27 6.55 19.44
N ARG A 561 19.53 6.15 19.17
CA ARG A 561 19.88 4.74 18.89
C ARG A 561 19.48 3.82 20.03
N ALA A 562 19.80 4.20 21.27
CA ALA A 562 19.44 3.45 22.46
C ALA A 562 17.92 3.33 22.62
N TYR A 563 17.19 4.42 22.37
CA TYR A 563 15.73 4.43 22.40
C TYR A 563 15.09 3.52 21.35
N ILE A 564 15.57 3.55 20.10
CA ILE A 564 15.12 2.62 19.06
C ILE A 564 15.34 1.17 19.50
N LYS A 565 16.51 0.87 20.09
CA LYS A 565 16.81 -0.49 20.58
C LYS A 565 15.92 -0.90 21.74
N GLU A 566 15.59 0.05 22.61
CA GLU A 566 14.60 -0.15 23.66
C GLU A 566 13.23 -0.52 23.09
N LEU A 567 12.73 0.21 22.08
CA LEU A 567 11.45 -0.10 21.43
C LEU A 567 11.43 -1.51 20.82
N GLU A 568 12.50 -1.90 20.12
CA GLU A 568 12.64 -3.24 19.54
C GLU A 568 12.60 -4.35 20.62
N ASN A 569 13.29 -4.13 21.74
CA ASN A 569 13.31 -5.10 22.83
C ASN A 569 11.98 -5.15 23.58
N LYS A 570 11.32 -4.00 23.75
CA LYS A 570 10.04 -3.90 24.43
C LYS A 570 8.94 -4.69 23.72
N LYS A 571 8.88 -4.62 22.38
CA LYS A 571 7.96 -5.45 21.57
C LYS A 571 8.08 -6.96 21.88
N ARG A 572 9.30 -7.43 22.20
CA ARG A 572 9.55 -8.82 22.59
C ARG A 572 9.22 -9.09 24.06
N ALA A 573 9.34 -8.09 24.92
CA ALA A 573 9.07 -8.18 26.34
C ALA A 573 7.55 -8.12 26.63
N ASP A 574 6.78 -7.42 25.80
CA ASP A 574 5.32 -7.27 25.92
C ASP A 574 4.59 -8.63 25.84
N SER A 575 5.12 -9.62 25.09
CA SER A 575 4.57 -10.98 25.08
C SER A 575 4.71 -11.72 26.41
N PHE A 576 5.54 -11.21 27.32
CA PHE A 576 5.79 -11.76 28.65
C PHE A 576 5.25 -10.85 29.77
N ASP A 577 4.52 -9.78 29.44
CA ASP A 577 4.00 -8.80 30.40
C ASP A 577 5.09 -8.19 31.30
N ILE A 578 6.30 -8.00 30.74
CA ILE A 578 7.44 -7.47 31.48
C ILE A 578 7.34 -5.95 31.55
N ARG A 579 7.37 -5.40 32.77
CA ARG A 579 7.49 -3.95 32.99
C ARG A 579 8.86 -3.45 32.57
N TRP A 580 8.87 -2.34 31.85
CA TRP A 580 10.08 -1.79 31.28
C TRP A 580 10.79 -0.83 32.25
N ARG A 581 12.06 -1.10 32.57
CA ARG A 581 12.77 -0.42 33.67
C ARG A 581 13.00 1.08 33.47
N ALA A 582 13.08 1.53 32.21
CA ALA A 582 13.35 2.94 31.89
C ALA A 582 12.07 3.80 31.84
N GLU A 583 10.89 3.18 31.92
CA GLU A 583 9.63 3.88 32.17
C GLU A 583 9.52 4.00 33.70
N PHE A 584 9.76 5.20 34.23
CA PHE A 584 9.57 5.43 35.65
C PHE A 584 8.06 5.37 35.95
N ASP A 585 7.63 4.29 36.61
CA ASP A 585 6.38 4.28 37.36
C ASP A 585 6.62 5.10 38.65
N GLN A 586 5.68 5.98 38.99
CA GLN A 586 5.62 6.58 40.33
C GLN A 586 5.26 5.53 41.38
#